data_AF-A0A4Y9F751-F1
#
_entry.id   AF-A0A4Y9F751-F1
#
_cell.length_a   1.000
_cell.length_b   1.000
_cell.length_c   1.000
_cell.angle_alpha   90.00
_cell.angle_beta   90.00
_cell.angle_gamma   90.00
#
_symmetry.space_group_name_H-M   'P 1'
#
loop_
_entity.id
_entity.type
_entity.pdbx_description
1 polymer ?
#
loop_
_entity_poly.entity_id
_entity_poly.type
_entity_poly.pdbx_seq_one_letter_code
_entity_poly.pdbx_strand_id
1 'polypeptide(L)'
;MRRTLRLALALLTVFPLAPKEALPEEFRRSTAFFPLAGYALGLPLSLLALLPLPEGLFAALALALLLGLTGFLHLDGLLDAADALLGARPKEERLRLLKDPHLGAFAFGVGGVYLLLLWQALALVRDPLFLLLPGFARFAILPFLNRYPLLHPGMAGLIRGGPVLPPLLLALPFPLLYPGPALLALLAAWGVAHLEGAPDTTPRGLRPRGGPGKGVSKAPAR
;
A
#
# COMPACT_ATOMS: atom_id res chain seq x y z
N MET A 1 1.00 -24.83 -5.67
CA MET A 1 1.93 -23.96 -6.45
C MET A 1 1.22 -23.20 -7.57
N ARG A 2 0.61 -23.87 -8.57
CA ARG A 2 -0.09 -23.16 -9.67
C ARG A 2 -1.28 -22.30 -9.23
N ARG A 3 -2.06 -22.72 -8.21
CA ARG A 3 -3.17 -21.91 -7.65
C ARG A 3 -2.68 -20.68 -6.89
N THR A 4 -1.68 -20.85 -6.03
CA THR A 4 -1.10 -19.77 -5.20
C THR A 4 -0.40 -18.70 -6.04
N LEU A 5 0.28 -19.08 -7.13
CA LEU A 5 0.84 -18.12 -8.09
C LEU A 5 -0.27 -17.33 -8.81
N ARG A 6 -1.31 -18.01 -9.28
CA ARG A 6 -2.47 -17.38 -9.91
C ARG A 6 -3.17 -16.39 -8.98
N LEU A 7 -3.27 -16.70 -7.69
CA LEU A 7 -3.76 -15.78 -6.68
C LEU A 7 -2.86 -14.56 -6.51
N ALA A 8 -1.54 -14.74 -6.44
CA ALA A 8 -0.62 -13.60 -6.35
C ALA A 8 -0.76 -12.64 -7.55
N LEU A 9 -0.87 -13.20 -8.76
CA LEU A 9 -1.10 -12.42 -9.97
C LEU A 9 -2.46 -11.70 -9.91
N ALA A 10 -3.54 -12.38 -9.55
CA ALA A 10 -4.86 -11.78 -9.48
C ALA A 10 -5.02 -10.71 -8.38
N LEU A 11 -4.26 -10.81 -7.28
CA LEU A 11 -4.29 -9.83 -6.19
C LEU A 11 -3.53 -8.55 -6.53
N LEU A 12 -2.45 -8.66 -7.32
CA LEU A 12 -1.50 -7.57 -7.54
C LEU A 12 -1.56 -7.00 -8.96
N THR A 13 -2.36 -7.62 -9.83
CA THR A 13 -2.56 -7.20 -11.22
C THR A 13 -4.03 -7.34 -11.62
N VAL A 14 -4.42 -6.71 -12.73
CA VAL A 14 -5.76 -6.84 -13.33
C VAL A 14 -6.01 -8.18 -14.01
N PHE A 15 -5.03 -9.08 -14.05
CA PHE A 15 -5.17 -10.33 -14.78
C PHE A 15 -6.25 -11.21 -14.13
N PRO A 16 -7.25 -11.68 -14.90
CA PRO A 16 -8.39 -12.46 -14.39
C PRO A 16 -7.99 -13.92 -14.16
N LEU A 17 -6.98 -14.13 -13.31
CA LEU A 17 -6.37 -15.43 -13.04
C LEU A 17 -6.84 -16.03 -11.70
N ALA A 18 -7.72 -15.34 -10.97
CA ALA A 18 -8.22 -15.79 -9.69
C ALA A 18 -8.85 -17.20 -9.80
N PRO A 19 -8.37 -18.19 -9.03
CA PRO A 19 -9.04 -19.48 -8.94
C PRO A 19 -10.47 -19.31 -8.43
N LYS A 20 -11.41 -20.07 -8.99
CA LYS A 20 -12.73 -20.26 -8.38
C LYS A 20 -12.52 -20.88 -6.98
N GLU A 21 -13.14 -20.29 -5.97
CA GLU A 21 -13.15 -20.76 -4.57
C GLU A 21 -11.73 -20.92 -3.96
N ALA A 22 -11.04 -19.79 -3.78
CA ALA A 22 -9.77 -19.78 -3.07
C ALA A 22 -9.98 -19.80 -1.55
N LEU A 23 -9.28 -20.70 -0.87
CA LEU A 23 -9.31 -20.81 0.59
C LEU A 23 -8.44 -19.70 1.23
N PRO A 24 -8.75 -19.23 2.45
CA PRO A 24 -7.93 -18.21 3.16
C PRO A 24 -6.44 -18.58 3.27
N GLU A 25 -6.13 -19.86 3.45
CA GLU A 25 -4.74 -20.34 3.47
C GLU A 25 -4.03 -20.19 2.11
N GLU A 26 -4.76 -20.30 1.00
CA GLU A 26 -4.18 -20.10 -0.34
C GLU A 26 -3.82 -18.63 -0.57
N PHE A 27 -4.58 -17.68 -0.01
CA PHE A 27 -4.22 -16.26 0.01
C PHE A 27 -2.94 -16.02 0.80
N ARG A 28 -2.84 -16.55 2.03
CA ARG A 28 -1.60 -16.44 2.82
C ARG A 28 -0.39 -17.01 2.09
N ARG A 29 -0.52 -18.21 1.51
CA ARG A 29 0.56 -18.84 0.75
C ARG A 29 0.89 -18.14 -0.56
N SER A 30 -0.02 -17.31 -1.10
CA SER A 30 0.23 -16.55 -2.32
C SER A 30 1.31 -15.49 -2.15
N THR A 31 1.56 -15.01 -0.92
CA THR A 31 2.61 -14.01 -0.66
C THR A 31 4.00 -14.48 -1.06
N ALA A 32 4.24 -15.80 -1.09
CA ALA A 32 5.48 -16.38 -1.60
C ALA A 32 5.77 -16.02 -3.06
N PHE A 33 4.75 -15.66 -3.84
CA PHE A 33 4.84 -15.37 -5.27
C PHE A 33 4.64 -13.89 -5.60
N PHE A 34 4.53 -13.02 -4.59
CA PHE A 34 4.36 -11.57 -4.78
C PHE A 34 5.47 -10.94 -5.64
N PRO A 35 6.77 -11.27 -5.44
CA PRO A 35 7.83 -10.79 -6.32
C PRO A 35 7.66 -11.24 -7.77
N LEU A 36 7.18 -12.46 -8.02
CA LEU A 36 6.91 -12.93 -9.39
C LEU A 36 5.76 -12.14 -10.04
N ALA A 37 4.74 -11.80 -9.28
CA ALA A 37 3.69 -10.89 -9.78
C ALA A 37 4.26 -9.51 -10.10
N GLY A 38 5.21 -9.01 -9.30
CA GLY A 38 5.97 -7.81 -9.63
C GLY A 38 6.78 -7.98 -10.92
N TYR A 39 7.50 -9.07 -11.11
CA TYR A 39 8.24 -9.33 -12.36
C TYR A 39 7.32 -9.41 -13.58
N ALA A 40 6.09 -9.92 -13.42
CA ALA A 40 5.08 -9.88 -14.48
C ALA A 40 4.65 -8.45 -14.85
N LEU A 41 4.67 -7.49 -13.91
CA LEU A 41 4.47 -6.06 -14.18
C LEU A 41 5.71 -5.40 -14.79
N GLY A 42 6.89 -5.82 -14.34
CA GLY A 42 8.16 -5.25 -14.76
C GLY A 42 8.61 -5.68 -16.16
N LEU A 43 8.22 -6.88 -16.61
CA LEU A 43 8.51 -7.40 -17.94
C LEU A 43 8.01 -6.47 -19.07
N PRO A 44 6.71 -6.11 -19.15
CA PRO A 44 6.23 -5.25 -20.22
C PRO A 44 6.82 -3.82 -20.13
N LEU A 45 7.15 -3.32 -18.94
CA LEU A 45 7.88 -2.05 -18.77
C LEU A 45 9.30 -2.13 -19.37
N SER A 46 9.98 -3.26 -19.15
CA SER A 46 11.34 -3.48 -19.67
C SER A 46 11.33 -3.64 -21.19
N LEU A 47 10.33 -4.34 -21.74
CA LEU A 47 10.13 -4.44 -23.19
C LEU A 47 9.84 -3.07 -23.82
N LEU A 48 9.02 -2.25 -23.17
CA LEU A 48 8.74 -0.88 -23.58
C LEU A 48 10.01 -0.02 -23.60
N ALA A 49 10.94 -0.23 -22.65
CA ALA A 49 12.20 0.52 -22.56
C ALA A 49 13.16 0.24 -23.74
N LEU A 50 13.00 -0.90 -24.42
CA LEU A 50 13.79 -1.25 -25.61
C LEU A 50 13.34 -0.50 -26.88
N LEU A 51 12.11 0.04 -26.90
CA LEU A 51 11.59 0.75 -28.07
C LEU A 51 12.20 2.16 -28.14
N PRO A 52 12.68 2.64 -29.31
CA PRO A 52 13.36 3.94 -29.45
C PRO A 52 12.40 5.13 -29.36
N LEU A 53 11.72 5.28 -28.21
CA LEU A 53 10.78 6.35 -27.91
C LEU A 53 11.50 7.54 -27.26
N PRO A 54 11.01 8.78 -27.47
CA PRO A 54 11.42 9.93 -26.66
C PRO A 54 11.14 9.69 -25.17
N GLU A 55 11.99 10.22 -24.28
CA GLU A 55 11.95 9.97 -22.84
C GLU A 55 10.58 10.27 -22.21
N GLY A 56 10.00 11.43 -22.52
CA GLY A 56 8.70 11.82 -21.98
C GLY A 56 7.55 10.89 -22.43
N LEU A 57 7.62 10.39 -23.67
CA LEU A 57 6.62 9.45 -24.20
C LEU A 57 6.80 8.06 -23.59
N PHE A 58 8.04 7.58 -23.47
CA PHE A 58 8.35 6.34 -22.75
C PHE A 58 7.79 6.38 -21.34
N ALA A 59 8.09 7.45 -20.59
CA ALA A 59 7.64 7.61 -19.22
C ALA A 59 6.11 7.65 -19.09
N ALA A 60 5.42 8.35 -20.00
CA ALA A 60 3.95 8.42 -19.99
C ALA A 60 3.33 7.04 -20.24
N LEU A 61 3.85 6.29 -21.22
CA LEU A 61 3.36 4.94 -21.54
C LEU A 61 3.70 3.94 -20.42
N ALA A 62 4.90 4.01 -19.85
CA ALA A 62 5.32 3.16 -18.74
C ALA A 62 4.45 3.41 -17.49
N LEU A 63 4.18 4.68 -17.18
CA LEU A 63 3.30 5.08 -16.08
C LEU A 63 1.87 4.57 -16.31
N ALA A 64 1.30 4.80 -17.50
CA ALA A 64 -0.03 4.33 -17.85
C ALA A 64 -0.13 2.79 -17.78
N LEU A 65 0.91 2.09 -18.25
CA LEU A 65 0.98 0.64 -18.21
C LEU A 65 1.06 0.11 -16.78
N LEU A 66 1.88 0.71 -15.92
CA LEU A 66 2.00 0.30 -14.51
C LEU A 66 0.68 0.53 -13.74
N LEU A 67 0.03 1.68 -13.94
CA LEU A 67 -1.26 1.98 -13.32
C LEU A 67 -2.37 1.06 -13.84
N GLY A 68 -2.45 0.88 -15.16
CA GLY A 68 -3.43 0.02 -15.80
C GLY A 68 -3.28 -1.45 -15.41
N LEU A 69 -2.05 -1.99 -15.41
CA LEU A 69 -1.81 -3.39 -15.04
C LEU A 69 -2.06 -3.67 -13.55
N THR A 70 -1.96 -2.67 -12.69
CA THR A 70 -2.29 -2.80 -11.25
C THR A 70 -3.75 -2.46 -10.95
N GLY A 71 -4.53 -2.02 -11.95
CA GLY A 71 -5.92 -1.63 -11.76
C GLY A 71 -6.07 -0.40 -10.86
N PHE A 72 -5.05 0.46 -10.84
CA PHE A 72 -4.98 1.65 -9.99
C PHE A 72 -5.00 1.39 -8.47
N LEU A 73 -5.01 0.14 -8.00
CA LEU A 73 -5.09 -0.20 -6.57
C LEU A 73 -4.00 0.44 -5.71
N HIS A 74 -2.80 0.64 -6.25
CA HIS A 74 -1.69 1.26 -5.52
C HIS A 74 -1.85 2.78 -5.44
N LEU A 75 -2.37 3.39 -6.51
CA LEU A 75 -2.66 4.82 -6.52
C LEU A 75 -3.83 5.12 -5.59
N ASP A 76 -4.90 4.33 -5.67
CA ASP A 76 -6.08 4.39 -4.80
C ASP A 76 -5.68 4.37 -3.31
N GLY A 77 -4.89 3.37 -2.90
CA GLY A 77 -4.39 3.30 -1.52
C GLY A 77 -3.50 4.47 -1.09
N LEU A 78 -2.78 5.11 -2.03
CA LEU A 78 -2.02 6.33 -1.74
C LEU A 78 -2.94 7.55 -1.55
N LEU A 79 -4.00 7.66 -2.36
CA LEU A 79 -5.00 8.74 -2.26
C LEU A 79 -5.78 8.62 -0.95
N ASP A 80 -6.26 7.41 -0.63
CA ASP A 80 -6.92 7.08 0.64
C ASP A 80 -6.04 7.41 1.84
N ALA A 81 -4.75 7.05 1.77
CA ALA A 81 -3.80 7.41 2.81
C ALA A 81 -3.58 8.92 2.88
N ALA A 82 -3.46 9.63 1.77
CA ALA A 82 -3.27 11.08 1.80
C ALA A 82 -4.43 11.80 2.50
N ASP A 83 -5.68 11.47 2.16
CA ASP A 83 -6.86 12.08 2.78
C ASP A 83 -7.02 11.67 4.24
N ALA A 84 -6.78 10.38 4.55
CA ALA A 84 -6.88 9.91 5.92
C ALA A 84 -5.77 10.47 6.80
N LEU A 85 -4.54 10.63 6.31
CA LEU A 85 -3.38 10.94 7.16
C LEU A 85 -3.08 12.43 7.30
N LEU A 86 -3.29 13.25 6.27
CA LEU A 86 -2.85 14.65 6.27
C LEU A 86 -3.88 15.63 6.86
N GLY A 87 -5.14 15.21 7.02
CA GLY A 87 -6.25 16.09 7.43
C GLY A 87 -6.28 16.58 8.87
N ALA A 88 -5.31 16.25 9.72
CA ALA A 88 -5.28 16.57 11.17
C ALA A 88 -6.62 16.31 11.89
N ARG A 89 -7.27 15.19 11.56
CA ARG A 89 -8.59 14.81 12.08
C ARG A 89 -8.50 13.76 13.20
N PRO A 90 -9.48 13.69 14.11
CA PRO A 90 -9.59 12.57 15.03
C PRO A 90 -9.72 11.24 14.28
N LYS A 91 -9.28 10.15 14.92
CA LYS A 91 -9.21 8.81 14.32
C LYS A 91 -10.54 8.39 13.69
N GLU A 92 -11.65 8.64 14.36
CA GLU A 92 -12.98 8.23 13.90
C GLU A 92 -13.37 8.91 12.58
N GLU A 93 -12.94 10.15 12.35
CA GLU A 93 -13.19 10.89 11.12
C GLU A 93 -12.26 10.41 9.99
N ARG A 94 -10.98 10.13 10.30
CA ARG A 94 -10.02 9.50 9.35
C ARG A 94 -10.56 8.16 8.83
N LEU A 95 -11.18 7.35 9.69
CA LEU A 95 -11.80 6.08 9.30
C LEU A 95 -13.11 6.22 8.50
N ARG A 96 -13.81 7.34 8.63
CA ARG A 96 -14.97 7.64 7.78
C ARG A 96 -14.53 8.02 6.38
N LEU A 97 -13.45 8.79 6.23
CA LEU A 97 -12.89 9.18 4.95
C LEU A 97 -12.45 7.96 4.11
N LEU A 98 -11.89 6.93 4.73
CA LEU A 98 -11.55 5.66 4.04
C LEU A 98 -12.76 4.89 3.47
N LYS A 99 -13.98 5.33 3.76
CA LYS A 99 -15.21 4.76 3.18
C LYS A 99 -15.91 5.74 2.23
N ASP A 100 -15.40 6.95 2.13
CA ASP A 100 -15.93 7.98 1.26
C ASP A 100 -15.38 7.75 -0.16
N PRO A 101 -16.23 7.59 -1.18
CA PRO A 101 -15.77 7.44 -2.55
C PRO A 101 -15.25 8.74 -3.18
N HIS A 102 -15.37 9.89 -2.49
CA HIS A 102 -14.92 11.17 -3.02
C HIS A 102 -13.45 11.44 -2.73
N LEU A 103 -12.80 12.09 -3.69
CA LEU A 103 -11.39 12.47 -3.60
C LEU A 103 -11.24 13.83 -2.92
N GLY A 104 -10.50 13.90 -1.82
CA GLY A 104 -10.21 15.12 -1.07
C GLY A 104 -9.03 15.92 -1.62
N ALA A 105 -8.83 17.12 -1.08
CA ALA A 105 -7.76 18.01 -1.55
C ALA A 105 -6.35 17.45 -1.29
N PHE A 106 -6.18 16.67 -0.21
CA PHE A 106 -4.90 16.03 0.09
C PHE A 106 -4.61 14.89 -0.88
N ALA A 107 -5.60 14.04 -1.16
CA ALA A 107 -5.50 13.04 -2.22
C ALA A 107 -5.15 13.69 -3.57
N PHE A 108 -5.83 14.78 -3.95
CA PHE A 108 -5.54 15.47 -5.22
C PHE A 108 -4.09 15.96 -5.29
N GLY A 109 -3.63 16.67 -4.26
CA GLY A 109 -2.28 17.22 -4.21
C GLY A 109 -1.20 16.14 -4.20
N VAL A 110 -1.34 15.13 -3.32
CA VAL A 110 -0.38 14.03 -3.20
C VAL A 110 -0.38 13.16 -4.46
N GLY A 111 -1.55 12.84 -5.00
CA GLY A 111 -1.70 12.09 -6.24
C GLY A 111 -1.03 12.79 -7.42
N GLY A 112 -1.28 14.10 -7.58
CA GLY A 112 -0.65 14.90 -8.63
C GLY A 112 0.87 14.93 -8.52
N VAL A 113 1.40 15.22 -7.33
CA VAL A 113 2.85 15.22 -7.09
C VAL A 113 3.46 13.83 -7.32
N TYR A 114 2.80 12.77 -6.86
CA TYR A 114 3.24 11.39 -7.07
C TYR A 114 3.33 11.03 -8.56
N LEU A 115 2.30 11.34 -9.35
CA LEU A 115 2.29 11.04 -10.78
C LEU A 115 3.37 11.82 -11.54
N LEU A 116 3.59 13.09 -11.18
CA LEU A 116 4.65 13.90 -11.77
C LEU A 116 6.04 13.36 -11.43
N LEU A 117 6.29 13.03 -10.16
CA LEU A 117 7.56 12.46 -9.73
C LEU A 117 7.82 11.08 -10.36
N LEU A 118 6.79 10.24 -10.44
CA LEU A 118 6.91 8.92 -11.07
C LEU A 118 7.16 9.04 -12.57
N TRP A 119 6.49 9.96 -13.26
CA TRP A 119 6.75 10.26 -14.66
C TRP A 119 8.20 10.71 -14.86
N GLN A 120 8.69 11.66 -14.05
CA GLN A 120 10.08 12.10 -14.14
C GLN A 120 11.08 11.00 -13.82
N ALA A 121 10.83 10.18 -12.81
CA ALA A 121 11.70 9.05 -12.48
C ALA A 121 11.79 8.04 -13.63
N LEU A 122 10.66 7.75 -14.30
CA LEU A 122 10.62 6.88 -15.48
C LEU A 122 11.24 7.53 -16.72
N ALA A 123 11.25 8.86 -16.83
CA ALA A 123 11.94 9.53 -17.94
C ALA A 123 13.46 9.43 -17.80
N LEU A 124 13.96 9.56 -16.56
CA LEU A 124 15.39 9.56 -16.25
C LEU A 124 16.01 8.17 -16.20
N VAL A 125 15.25 7.17 -15.75
CA VAL A 125 15.73 5.80 -15.64
C VAL A 125 15.17 5.02 -16.83
N ARG A 126 16.04 4.47 -17.67
CA ARG A 126 15.65 3.65 -18.84
C ARG A 126 16.46 2.36 -18.91
N ASP A 127 16.53 1.68 -17.77
CA ASP A 127 17.31 0.46 -17.61
C ASP A 127 16.41 -0.78 -17.85
N PRO A 128 16.75 -1.69 -18.79
CA PRO A 128 16.01 -2.94 -18.98
C PRO A 128 15.86 -3.80 -17.72
N LEU A 129 16.71 -3.61 -16.70
CA LEU A 129 16.61 -4.27 -15.40
C LEU A 129 15.48 -3.72 -14.52
N PHE A 130 14.68 -2.78 -15.03
CA PHE A 130 13.44 -2.32 -14.41
C PHE A 130 12.50 -3.44 -14.01
N LEU A 131 12.58 -4.62 -14.66
CA LEU A 131 11.77 -5.75 -14.25
C LEU A 131 11.92 -6.10 -12.77
N LEU A 132 13.10 -5.82 -12.18
CA LEU A 132 13.44 -6.18 -10.81
C LEU A 132 12.76 -5.27 -9.78
N LEU A 133 12.56 -3.99 -10.12
CA LEU A 133 12.02 -2.98 -9.19
C LEU A 133 10.58 -3.31 -8.75
N PRO A 134 9.61 -3.59 -9.65
CA PRO A 134 8.29 -4.03 -9.24
C PRO A 134 8.30 -5.30 -8.39
N GLY A 135 9.18 -6.27 -8.68
CA GLY A 135 9.32 -7.48 -7.86
C GLY A 135 9.75 -7.17 -6.43
N PHE A 136 10.77 -6.32 -6.27
CA PHE A 136 11.20 -5.84 -4.97
C PHE A 136 10.10 -5.06 -4.24
N ALA A 137 9.39 -4.16 -4.93
CA ALA A 137 8.30 -3.39 -4.34
C ALA A 137 7.17 -4.29 -3.78
N ARG A 138 6.87 -5.41 -4.45
CA ARG A 138 5.84 -6.38 -4.00
C ARG A 138 6.31 -7.22 -2.81
N PHE A 139 7.62 -7.38 -2.62
CA PHE A 139 8.18 -7.91 -1.38
C PHE A 139 8.19 -6.87 -0.26
N ALA A 140 8.57 -5.63 -0.56
CA ALA A 140 8.81 -4.58 0.42
C ALA A 140 7.60 -4.26 1.30
N ILE A 141 6.37 -4.53 0.85
CA ILE A 141 5.15 -4.37 1.65
C ILE A 141 4.98 -5.45 2.74
N LEU A 142 5.54 -6.65 2.56
CA LEU A 142 5.29 -7.81 3.44
C LEU A 142 5.79 -7.59 4.88
N PRO A 143 6.98 -7.02 5.15
CA PRO A 143 7.40 -6.72 6.52
C PRO A 143 6.43 -5.78 7.24
N PHE A 144 5.96 -4.72 6.58
CA PHE A 144 5.04 -3.74 7.16
C PHE A 144 3.66 -4.35 7.42
N LEU A 145 3.13 -5.10 6.46
CA LEU A 145 1.87 -5.84 6.60
C LEU A 145 1.85 -6.75 7.84
N ASN A 146 2.98 -7.42 8.12
CA ASN A 146 3.08 -8.33 9.26
C ASN A 146 3.36 -7.59 10.59
N ARG A 147 4.04 -6.44 10.54
CA ARG A 147 4.44 -5.65 11.72
C ARG A 147 3.30 -4.84 12.34
N TYR A 148 2.44 -4.22 11.53
CA TYR A 148 1.44 -3.26 12.00
C TYR A 148 0.05 -3.90 12.19
N PRO A 149 -0.78 -3.41 13.12
CA PRO A 149 -2.14 -3.92 13.31
C PRO A 149 -3.04 -3.55 12.12
N LEU A 150 -3.92 -4.46 11.73
CA LEU A 150 -4.92 -4.20 10.68
C LEU A 150 -6.17 -3.58 11.31
N LEU A 151 -6.77 -2.62 10.59
CA LEU A 151 -8.01 -1.98 11.01
C LEU A 151 -9.22 -2.92 10.96
N HIS A 152 -9.34 -3.70 9.88
CA HIS A 152 -10.45 -4.64 9.66
C HIS A 152 -9.96 -5.91 8.93
N PRO A 153 -10.69 -7.04 9.06
CA PRO A 153 -10.40 -8.27 8.31
C PRO A 153 -10.82 -8.10 6.84
N GLY A 154 -10.02 -7.33 6.09
CA GLY A 154 -10.12 -7.19 4.64
C GLY A 154 -9.11 -8.06 3.89
N MET A 155 -8.82 -7.70 2.64
CA MET A 155 -7.86 -8.42 1.79
C MET A 155 -6.47 -8.52 2.42
N ALA A 156 -6.01 -7.47 3.10
CA ALA A 156 -4.75 -7.49 3.88
C ALA A 156 -4.75 -8.56 4.99
N GLY A 157 -5.90 -8.86 5.59
CA GLY A 157 -6.04 -9.91 6.60
C GLY A 157 -5.89 -11.32 6.02
N LEU A 158 -6.30 -11.52 4.77
CA LEU A 158 -6.17 -12.82 4.08
C LEU A 158 -4.72 -13.17 3.73
N ILE A 159 -3.86 -12.17 3.56
CA ILE A 159 -2.44 -12.36 3.17
C ILE A 159 -1.45 -12.20 4.34
N ARG A 160 -1.92 -11.73 5.51
CA ARG A 160 -1.10 -11.59 6.71
C ARG A 160 -0.61 -12.95 7.23
N GLY A 161 0.62 -12.99 7.73
CA GLY A 161 1.24 -14.21 8.27
C GLY A 161 1.69 -15.21 7.19
N GLY A 162 1.76 -14.78 5.93
CA GLY A 162 2.31 -15.60 4.85
C GLY A 162 3.81 -15.89 5.00
N PRO A 163 4.36 -16.82 4.19
CA PRO A 163 5.77 -17.19 4.23
C PRO A 163 6.70 -16.02 3.89
N VAL A 164 7.85 -15.95 4.57
CA VAL A 164 8.83 -14.85 4.44
C VAL A 164 10.02 -15.22 3.55
N LEU A 165 10.52 -16.45 3.65
CA LEU A 165 11.76 -16.85 2.97
C LEU A 165 11.63 -16.91 1.43
N PRO A 166 10.63 -17.58 0.83
CA PRO A 166 10.50 -17.61 -0.63
C PRO A 166 10.41 -16.22 -1.30
N PRO A 167 9.56 -15.28 -0.84
CA PRO A 167 9.48 -13.97 -1.47
C PRO A 167 10.72 -13.11 -1.20
N LEU A 168 11.40 -13.27 -0.06
CA LEU A 168 12.70 -12.64 0.17
C LEU A 168 13.72 -13.08 -0.88
N LEU A 169 13.90 -14.39 -1.05
CA LEU A 169 14.86 -14.95 -2.02
C LEU A 169 14.56 -14.47 -3.45
N LEU A 170 13.28 -14.45 -3.82
CA LEU A 170 12.86 -13.97 -5.13
C LEU A 170 13.11 -12.47 -5.32
N ALA A 171 13.06 -11.67 -4.26
CA ALA A 171 13.28 -10.22 -4.32
C ALA A 171 14.76 -9.80 -4.23
N LEU A 172 15.68 -10.70 -3.84
CA LEU A 172 17.10 -10.43 -3.67
C LEU A 172 17.83 -9.82 -4.89
N PRO A 173 17.51 -10.15 -6.16
CA PRO A 173 18.25 -9.59 -7.28
C PRO A 173 18.28 -8.06 -7.32
N PHE A 174 17.18 -7.40 -6.94
CA PHE A 174 17.12 -5.93 -6.92
C PHE A 174 18.07 -5.28 -5.90
N PRO A 175 18.02 -5.57 -4.58
CA PRO A 175 18.94 -4.98 -3.61
C PRO A 175 20.41 -5.40 -3.83
N LEU A 176 20.68 -6.53 -4.48
CA LEU A 176 22.04 -6.93 -4.84
C LEU A 176 22.62 -6.05 -5.97
N LEU A 177 21.80 -5.66 -6.95
CA LEU A 177 22.23 -4.83 -8.07
C LEU A 177 22.10 -3.33 -7.78
N TYR A 178 21.12 -2.94 -6.97
CA TYR A 178 20.78 -1.54 -6.63
C TYR A 178 20.66 -1.36 -5.11
N PRO A 179 21.75 -1.55 -4.35
CA PRO A 179 21.70 -1.51 -2.88
C PRO A 179 21.29 -0.14 -2.34
N GLY A 180 21.78 0.95 -2.96
CA GLY A 180 21.44 2.32 -2.56
C GLY A 180 19.93 2.62 -2.69
N PRO A 181 19.34 2.49 -3.90
CA PRO A 181 17.90 2.66 -4.09
C PRO A 181 17.05 1.74 -3.21
N ALA A 182 17.45 0.47 -3.04
CA ALA A 182 16.73 -0.46 -2.18
C ALA A 182 16.73 -0.01 -0.71
N LEU A 183 17.89 0.41 -0.19
CA LEU A 183 18.01 0.94 1.16
C LEU A 183 17.19 2.21 1.36
N LEU A 184 17.28 3.16 0.43
CA LEU A 184 16.49 4.40 0.48
C LEU A 184 14.99 4.13 0.50
N ALA A 185 14.50 3.21 -0.33
CA ALA A 185 13.09 2.85 -0.36
C ALA A 185 12.62 2.24 0.98
N LEU A 186 13.42 1.36 1.58
CA LEU A 186 13.11 0.76 2.88
C LEU A 186 13.15 1.79 4.01
N LEU A 187 14.13 2.70 4.01
CA LEU A 187 14.24 3.78 4.99
C LEU A 187 13.09 4.78 4.87
N ALA A 188 12.69 5.13 3.65
CA ALA A 188 11.53 6.00 3.40
C ALA A 188 10.24 5.35 3.92
N ALA A 189 10.01 4.08 3.58
CA ALA A 189 8.85 3.33 4.09
C ALA A 189 8.85 3.22 5.62
N TRP A 190 10.03 2.97 6.22
CA TRP A 190 10.20 2.95 7.66
C TRP A 190 9.90 4.32 8.28
N GLY A 191 10.44 5.40 7.72
CA GLY A 191 10.22 6.77 8.18
C GLY A 191 8.73 7.14 8.17
N VAL A 192 8.03 6.90 7.06
CA VAL A 192 6.57 7.13 6.95
C VAL A 192 5.83 6.37 8.05
N ALA A 193 6.20 5.11 8.30
CA ALA A 193 5.56 4.29 9.32
C ALA A 193 5.85 4.73 10.78
N HIS A 194 6.83 5.60 11.01
CA HIS A 194 7.18 6.16 12.34
C HIS A 194 6.66 7.58 12.55
N LEU A 195 6.40 8.34 11.48
CA LEU A 195 5.80 9.68 11.58
C LEU A 195 4.41 9.67 12.21
N GLU A 196 3.72 8.52 12.19
CA GLU A 196 2.41 8.34 12.82
C GLU A 196 2.47 7.65 14.20
N GLY A 197 3.68 7.36 14.69
CA GLY A 197 3.93 6.52 15.87
C GLY A 197 4.40 7.28 17.10
N ALA A 198 3.60 8.23 17.61
CA ALA A 198 3.56 8.45 19.05
C ALA A 198 2.37 7.64 19.59
N PRO A 199 2.57 6.50 20.29
CA PRO A 199 1.49 5.88 21.01
C PRO A 199 0.96 6.90 22.02
N ASP A 200 -0.33 7.20 21.94
CA ASP A 200 -1.03 7.96 22.98
C ASP A 200 -0.97 7.13 24.27
N THR A 201 0.07 7.37 25.09
CA THR A 201 0.31 6.66 26.35
C THR A 201 -0.62 7.12 27.45
N THR A 202 -1.66 7.90 27.14
CA THR A 202 -2.62 8.34 28.16
C THR A 202 -3.52 7.16 28.53
N PRO A 203 -3.40 6.56 29.73
CA PRO A 203 -4.29 5.47 30.12
C PRO A 203 -5.72 6.02 30.17
N ARG A 204 -6.61 5.49 29.32
CA ARG A 204 -8.06 5.76 29.33
C ARG A 204 -8.74 5.06 30.52
N GLY A 205 -8.24 5.32 31.72
CA GLY A 205 -8.81 4.84 32.96
C GLY A 205 -8.50 5.87 34.03
N LEU A 206 -9.34 6.91 34.10
CA LEU A 206 -9.60 7.80 35.25
C LEU A 206 -10.35 9.06 34.75
N ARG A 207 -11.49 8.88 34.07
CA ARG A 207 -12.59 9.82 34.27
C ARG A 207 -13.54 9.14 35.25
N PRO A 208 -13.76 9.69 36.46
CA PRO A 208 -14.69 9.09 37.39
C PRO A 208 -16.09 9.08 36.76
N ARG A 209 -16.61 7.86 36.54
CA ARG A 209 -18.05 7.63 36.36
C ARG A 209 -18.71 7.82 37.74
N GLY A 210 -19.07 9.05 38.07
CA GLY A 210 -20.01 9.35 39.15
C GLY A 210 -21.44 9.30 38.62
N GLY A 211 -22.15 8.22 38.94
CA GLY A 211 -23.54 7.97 38.55
C GLY A 211 -24.59 8.75 39.36
N PRO A 212 -25.88 8.39 39.20
CA PRO A 212 -27.04 9.25 39.41
C PRO A 212 -27.58 9.24 40.85
N GLY A 213 -28.17 10.36 41.31
CA GLY A 213 -28.79 10.42 42.63
C GLY A 213 -29.65 11.66 42.91
N LYS A 214 -30.96 11.49 42.70
CA LYS A 214 -32.10 12.00 43.49
C LYS A 214 -32.23 13.51 43.76
N GLY A 215 -33.37 14.07 43.33
CA GLY A 215 -33.76 15.45 43.61
C GLY A 215 -34.40 15.69 44.97
N VAL A 216 -34.54 16.98 45.30
CA VAL A 216 -35.50 17.63 46.21
C VAL A 216 -35.59 19.07 45.69
N SER A 217 -36.64 19.48 44.97
CA SER A 217 -37.91 20.05 45.44
C SER A 217 -37.80 21.36 46.26
N LYS A 218 -38.35 22.43 45.65
CA LYS A 218 -39.00 23.64 46.22
C LYS A 218 -38.14 24.71 46.93
N ALA A 219 -38.23 25.94 46.41
CA ALA A 219 -38.94 27.05 47.07
C ALA A 219 -39.32 28.17 46.05
N PRO A 220 -40.41 28.94 46.27
CA PRO A 220 -40.99 29.86 45.30
C PRO A 220 -40.77 31.36 45.60
N ALA A 221 -41.15 32.18 44.61
CA ALA A 221 -41.63 33.58 44.69
C ALA A 221 -40.67 34.68 45.19
N ARG A 222 -40.32 35.58 44.26
CA ARG A 222 -40.75 36.99 44.26
C ARG A 222 -40.58 37.59 42.87
#